data_AF-A0A6H9Y3I3-F1
#
_entry.id   AF-A0A6H9Y3I3-F1
#
_cell.length_a   1.000
_cell.length_b   1.000
_cell.length_c   1.000
_cell.angle_alpha   90.00
_cell.angle_beta   90.00
_cell.angle_gamma   90.00
#
_symmetry.space_group_name_H-M   'P 1'
#
loop_
_entity.id
_entity.type
_entity.pdbx_description
1 polymer ?
#
loop_
_entity_poly.entity_id
_entity_poly.type
_entity_poly.pdbx_seq_one_letter_code
_entity_poly.pdbx_strand_id
1 'polypeptide(L)'
;MQEQQKFQLSLSSIFFPTHEKKLKKFKDANRQLAYYTSSDTAVKVIESQTLWLRNTGVMNDRSEVIHGAKLLFGALKREPRNEFLKALEECFPGISTEFMEMAQNWLPLILGDTFIASFSEHPATQKENDYGRLSMWRAYGAPNGVALILNPDAIFQDYGNTGAYISSVEYMDDTEVDQAFLEIANNIRKNKKLLQSFDRDEIREFSFRALRYAAVCLKHPAFHEELEWRLVASTSLYTGNLVTQSIESIGGVPQLVLKLSLQAANSDLNLKNLVKEVLLGPCAYPEVIERALWEAMTKAGFENPQAMTRRTNIPLRPNQR
;
A
#
# COMPACT_ATOMS: atom_id res chain seq x y z
N MET A 1 -10.74 -18.71 12.91
CA MET A 1 -10.58 -18.04 11.59
C MET A 1 -11.76 -17.13 11.25
N GLN A 2 -13.01 -17.62 11.17
CA GLN A 2 -14.17 -16.78 10.85
C GLN A 2 -14.45 -15.65 11.87
N GLU A 3 -14.24 -15.90 13.17
CA GLU A 3 -14.49 -14.91 14.22
C GLU A 3 -13.42 -13.80 14.27
N GLN A 4 -12.14 -14.16 14.05
CA GLN A 4 -11.03 -13.20 13.97
C GLN A 4 -11.07 -12.34 12.69
N GLN A 5 -11.60 -12.89 11.59
CA GLN A 5 -11.86 -12.14 10.37
C GLN A 5 -13.05 -11.17 10.56
N LYS A 6 -14.12 -11.62 11.23
CA LYS A 6 -15.25 -10.77 11.63
C LYS A 6 -14.82 -9.66 12.60
N PHE A 7 -13.87 -9.96 13.50
CA PHE A 7 -13.21 -9.01 14.40
C PHE A 7 -12.48 -7.89 13.63
N GLN A 8 -11.59 -8.25 12.69
CA GLN A 8 -10.84 -7.25 11.91
C GLN A 8 -11.76 -6.38 11.05
N LEU A 9 -12.76 -6.98 10.40
CA LEU A 9 -13.74 -6.25 9.60
C LEU A 9 -14.55 -5.23 10.43
N SER A 10 -14.92 -5.61 11.66
CA SER A 10 -15.69 -4.75 12.55
C SER A 10 -14.87 -3.54 13.01
N LEU A 11 -13.63 -3.76 13.44
CA LEU A 11 -12.73 -2.67 13.85
C LEU A 11 -12.27 -1.80 12.67
N SER A 12 -12.08 -2.39 11.48
CA SER A 12 -11.72 -1.65 10.27
C SER A 12 -12.77 -0.60 9.91
N SER A 13 -14.06 -0.96 9.96
CA SER A 13 -15.14 -0.01 9.72
C SER A 13 -15.19 1.18 10.69
N ILE A 14 -14.63 1.04 11.88
CA ILE A 14 -14.61 2.07 12.91
C ILE A 14 -13.42 3.02 12.72
N PHE A 15 -12.22 2.47 12.60
CA PHE A 15 -10.96 3.24 12.58
C PHE A 15 -10.44 3.55 11.17
N PHE A 16 -10.89 2.84 10.14
CA PHE A 16 -10.50 3.01 8.74
C PHE A 16 -11.72 3.27 7.81
N PRO A 17 -12.62 4.20 8.15
CA PRO A 17 -13.87 4.37 7.40
C PRO A 17 -13.65 4.78 5.93
N THR A 18 -12.61 5.57 5.66
CA THR A 18 -12.27 6.01 4.29
C THR A 18 -11.75 4.86 3.44
N HIS A 19 -10.86 4.04 3.99
CA HIS A 19 -10.37 2.81 3.37
C HIS A 19 -11.50 1.86 3.03
N GLU A 20 -12.41 1.57 3.96
CA GLU A 20 -13.54 0.66 3.72
C GLU A 20 -14.46 1.17 2.61
N LYS A 21 -14.76 2.48 2.59
CA LYS A 21 -15.54 3.10 1.50
C LYS A 21 -14.83 2.95 0.15
N LYS A 22 -13.51 3.16 0.11
CA LYS A 22 -12.72 3.06 -1.11
C LYS A 22 -12.55 1.61 -1.58
N LEU A 23 -12.34 0.66 -0.67
CA LEU A 23 -12.30 -0.78 -0.96
C LEU A 23 -13.63 -1.27 -1.52
N LYS A 24 -14.75 -0.84 -0.94
CA LYS A 24 -16.07 -1.13 -1.48
C LYS A 24 -16.23 -0.60 -2.91
N LYS A 25 -15.93 0.68 -3.15
CA LYS A 25 -15.99 1.27 -4.50
C LYS A 25 -15.08 0.56 -5.50
N PHE A 26 -13.87 0.18 -5.07
CA PHE A 26 -12.91 -0.56 -5.87
C PHE A 26 -13.48 -1.91 -6.32
N LYS A 27 -14.05 -2.68 -5.37
CA LYS A 27 -14.67 -3.99 -5.63
C LYS A 27 -15.93 -3.87 -6.50
N ASP A 28 -16.82 -2.93 -6.19
CA ASP A 28 -18.05 -2.68 -6.95
C ASP A 28 -17.76 -2.32 -8.41
N ALA A 29 -16.64 -1.65 -8.67
CA ALA A 29 -16.19 -1.28 -10.00
C ALA A 29 -15.32 -2.34 -10.69
N ASN A 30 -15.11 -3.52 -10.08
CA ASN A 30 -14.29 -4.62 -10.57
C ASN A 30 -12.90 -4.16 -11.09
N ARG A 31 -12.25 -3.28 -10.32
CA ARG A 31 -10.94 -2.71 -10.68
C ARG A 31 -9.83 -3.72 -10.41
N GLN A 32 -8.73 -3.59 -11.13
CA GLN A 32 -7.47 -4.28 -10.86
C GLN A 32 -6.48 -3.33 -10.19
N LEU A 33 -5.32 -3.83 -9.80
CA LEU A 33 -4.19 -2.99 -9.41
C LEU A 33 -3.08 -3.12 -10.46
N ALA A 34 -2.31 -2.07 -10.66
CA ALA A 34 -1.12 -2.05 -11.50
C ALA A 34 0.10 -1.66 -10.67
N TYR A 35 1.12 -2.52 -10.68
CA TYR A 35 2.44 -2.23 -10.12
C TYR A 35 3.36 -1.72 -11.22
N TYR A 36 3.45 -0.40 -11.35
CA TYR A 36 4.36 0.26 -12.29
C TYR A 36 5.78 0.26 -11.72
N THR A 37 6.73 -0.24 -12.49
CA THR A 37 8.12 -0.35 -12.07
C THR A 37 9.08 -0.45 -13.27
N SER A 38 10.38 -0.52 -13.00
CA SER A 38 11.37 -0.79 -14.04
C SER A 38 11.32 -2.27 -14.47
N SER A 39 11.66 -2.55 -15.72
CA SER A 39 11.81 -3.93 -16.23
C SER A 39 12.79 -4.77 -15.41
N ASP A 40 13.89 -4.19 -14.94
CA ASP A 40 14.85 -4.88 -14.05
C ASP A 40 14.19 -5.29 -12.73
N THR A 41 13.47 -4.37 -12.09
CA THR A 41 12.72 -4.69 -10.85
C THR A 41 11.63 -5.72 -11.11
N ALA A 42 10.89 -5.63 -12.21
CA ALA A 42 9.86 -6.61 -12.56
C ALA A 42 10.45 -8.02 -12.70
N VAL A 43 11.57 -8.18 -13.42
CA VAL A 43 12.28 -9.46 -13.54
C VAL A 43 12.69 -9.98 -12.16
N LYS A 44 13.31 -9.14 -11.32
CA LYS A 44 13.72 -9.55 -9.96
C LYS A 44 12.55 -9.98 -9.08
N VAL A 45 11.42 -9.27 -9.14
CA VAL A 45 10.18 -9.62 -8.42
C VAL A 45 9.65 -10.98 -8.89
N ILE A 46 9.64 -11.22 -10.21
CA ILE A 46 9.17 -12.47 -10.80
C ILE A 46 10.10 -13.65 -10.43
N GLU A 47 11.40 -13.52 -10.65
CA GLU A 47 12.37 -14.59 -10.42
C GLU A 47 12.47 -14.97 -8.94
N SER A 48 12.53 -13.97 -8.05
CA SER A 48 12.57 -14.22 -6.61
C SER A 48 11.21 -14.61 -6.03
N GLN A 49 10.12 -14.38 -6.77
CA GLN A 49 8.74 -14.50 -6.29
C GLN A 49 8.54 -13.72 -4.97
N THR A 50 9.02 -12.48 -4.94
CA THR A 50 8.86 -11.58 -3.78
C THR A 50 8.41 -10.20 -4.20
N LEU A 51 7.48 -9.60 -3.44
CA LEU A 51 7.15 -8.17 -3.59
C LEU A 51 8.13 -7.34 -2.77
N TRP A 52 8.73 -6.33 -3.41
CA TRP A 52 9.73 -5.48 -2.80
C TRP A 52 9.09 -4.22 -2.23
N LEU A 53 9.33 -3.95 -0.96
CA LEU A 53 8.92 -2.73 -0.27
C LEU A 53 10.18 -1.92 0.03
N ARG A 54 10.15 -0.63 -0.33
CA ARG A 54 11.27 0.29 -0.17
C ARG A 54 11.04 1.20 1.02
N ASN A 55 12.12 1.57 1.70
CA ASN A 55 12.05 2.52 2.81
C ASN A 55 11.57 3.90 2.32
N THR A 56 10.58 4.46 3.02
CA THR A 56 9.94 5.74 2.70
C THR A 56 10.90 6.94 2.76
N GLY A 57 11.99 6.84 3.52
CA GLY A 57 13.03 7.86 3.62
C GLY A 57 13.93 7.98 2.39
N VAL A 58 13.92 7.02 1.45
CA VAL A 58 14.85 6.96 0.30
C VAL A 58 14.15 6.70 -1.04
N MET A 59 12.83 6.89 -1.10
CA MET A 59 12.04 6.72 -2.34
C MET A 59 11.63 8.05 -2.98
N ASN A 60 11.11 8.00 -4.21
CA ASN A 60 10.67 9.19 -4.95
C ASN A 60 9.56 9.94 -4.20
N ASP A 61 8.67 9.21 -3.55
CA ASP A 61 7.54 9.71 -2.75
C ASP A 61 7.93 10.29 -1.37
N ARG A 62 9.24 10.42 -1.05
CA ARG A 62 9.67 10.86 0.28
C ARG A 62 9.03 12.18 0.71
N SER A 63 8.95 13.16 -0.19
CA SER A 63 8.30 14.45 0.11
C SER A 63 6.80 14.31 0.36
N GLU A 64 6.14 13.37 -0.32
CA GLU A 64 4.71 13.10 -0.16
C GLU A 64 4.42 12.37 1.16
N VAL A 65 5.26 11.42 1.56
CA VAL A 65 5.16 10.77 2.88
C VAL A 65 5.36 11.80 3.99
N ILE A 66 6.35 12.70 3.85
CA ILE A 66 6.55 13.80 4.81
C ILE A 66 5.34 14.73 4.86
N HIS A 67 4.72 15.01 3.71
CA HIS A 67 3.53 15.84 3.64
C HIS A 67 2.34 15.18 4.34
N GLY A 68 2.05 13.92 4.05
CA GLY A 68 0.98 13.16 4.71
C GLY A 68 1.16 13.08 6.22
N ALA A 69 2.41 12.82 6.64
CA ALA A 69 2.79 12.85 8.04
C ALA A 69 2.50 14.23 8.66
N LYS A 70 2.94 15.33 8.02
CA LYS A 70 2.68 16.70 8.50
C LYS A 70 1.18 17.02 8.63
N LEU A 71 0.35 16.63 7.67
CA LEU A 71 -1.10 16.82 7.75
C LEU A 71 -1.69 16.13 8.98
N LEU A 72 -1.32 14.86 9.19
CA LEU A 72 -1.77 14.10 10.36
C LEU A 72 -1.31 14.74 11.67
N PHE A 73 -0.06 15.16 11.77
CA PHE A 73 0.47 15.80 12.99
C PHE A 73 -0.09 17.20 13.21
N GLY A 74 -0.44 17.91 12.14
CA GLY A 74 -1.21 19.15 12.21
C GLY A 74 -2.58 18.89 12.81
N ALA A 75 -3.30 17.85 12.36
CA ALA A 75 -4.58 17.44 12.92
C ALA A 75 -4.48 17.04 14.40
N LEU A 76 -3.42 16.34 14.80
CA LEU A 76 -3.14 16.01 16.22
C LEU A 76 -2.84 17.24 17.11
N LYS A 77 -2.74 18.45 16.54
CA LYS A 77 -2.62 19.70 17.30
C LYS A 77 -3.88 20.56 17.28
N ARG A 78 -4.89 20.17 16.49
CA ARG A 78 -6.15 20.91 16.31
C ARG A 78 -7.27 20.31 17.16
N GLU A 79 -8.35 21.08 17.33
CA GLU A 79 -9.50 20.73 18.17
C GLU A 79 -10.20 19.41 17.78
N PRO A 80 -10.36 19.01 16.50
CA PRO A 80 -11.02 17.76 16.14
C PRO A 80 -10.39 16.50 16.76
N ARG A 81 -9.10 16.54 17.08
CA ARG A 81 -8.43 15.49 17.86
C ARG A 81 -9.07 15.27 19.24
N ASN A 82 -9.54 16.32 19.90
CA ASN A 82 -10.13 16.22 21.25
C ASN A 82 -11.36 15.31 21.25
N GLU A 83 -12.18 15.37 20.20
CA GLU A 83 -13.34 14.49 20.05
C GLU A 83 -12.93 13.03 19.90
N PHE A 84 -11.88 12.76 19.12
CA PHE A 84 -11.32 11.42 18.96
C PHE A 84 -10.75 10.86 20.28
N LEU A 85 -9.89 11.64 20.97
CA LEU A 85 -9.31 11.22 22.24
C LEU A 85 -10.37 11.00 23.32
N LYS A 86 -11.38 11.88 23.39
CA LYS A 86 -12.50 11.72 24.32
C LYS A 86 -13.31 10.47 24.01
N ALA A 87 -13.59 10.18 22.75
CA ALA A 87 -14.30 8.97 22.35
C ALA A 87 -13.54 7.69 22.76
N LEU A 88 -12.22 7.69 22.61
CA LEU A 88 -11.34 6.61 23.08
C LEU A 88 -11.37 6.48 24.61
N GLU A 89 -11.20 7.58 25.34
CA GLU A 89 -11.22 7.64 26.81
C GLU A 89 -12.56 7.14 27.38
N GLU A 90 -13.67 7.49 26.73
CA GLU A 90 -15.01 7.02 27.09
C GLU A 90 -15.16 5.49 26.94
N CYS A 91 -14.39 4.85 26.07
CA CYS A 91 -14.38 3.40 25.92
C CYS A 91 -13.50 2.74 27.00
N PHE A 92 -12.27 3.25 27.15
CA PHE A 92 -11.27 2.71 28.07
C PHE A 92 -10.48 3.86 28.73
N PRO A 93 -10.56 4.03 30.06
CA PRO A 93 -9.78 5.05 30.76
C PRO A 93 -8.26 4.93 30.52
N GLY A 94 -7.60 6.07 30.37
CA GLY A 94 -6.15 6.21 30.15
C GLY A 94 -5.67 5.89 28.73
N ILE A 95 -6.50 5.31 27.87
CA ILE A 95 -6.09 4.90 26.51
C ILE A 95 -5.74 6.12 25.64
N SER A 96 -6.36 7.28 25.91
CA SER A 96 -6.10 8.50 25.15
C SER A 96 -4.70 9.05 25.40
N THR A 97 -4.21 8.95 26.64
CA THR A 97 -2.84 9.31 27.02
C THR A 97 -1.84 8.38 26.36
N GLU A 98 -2.05 7.06 26.47
CA GLU A 98 -1.19 6.04 25.84
C GLU A 98 -1.13 6.24 24.32
N PHE A 99 -2.26 6.50 23.65
CA PHE A 99 -2.28 6.79 22.21
C PHE A 99 -1.38 7.99 21.86
N MET A 100 -1.45 9.09 22.63
CA MET A 100 -0.64 10.28 22.37
C MET A 100 0.84 10.04 22.64
N GLU A 101 1.20 9.26 23.65
CA GLU A 101 2.58 8.85 23.93
C GLU A 101 3.14 8.00 22.78
N MET A 102 2.39 7.00 22.31
CA MET A 102 2.77 6.18 21.16
C MET A 102 2.94 7.03 19.90
N ALA A 103 2.02 7.98 19.65
CA ALA A 103 2.09 8.90 18.51
C ALA A 103 3.37 9.75 18.54
N GLN A 104 3.75 10.28 19.70
CA GLN A 104 4.96 11.09 19.85
C GLN A 104 6.24 10.26 19.68
N ASN A 105 6.26 9.04 20.22
CA ASN A 105 7.43 8.16 20.14
C ASN A 105 7.68 7.60 18.73
N TRP A 106 6.63 7.37 17.96
CA TRP A 106 6.75 6.80 16.61
C TRP A 106 6.99 7.84 15.53
N LEU A 107 6.60 9.09 15.75
CA LEU A 107 6.80 10.21 14.82
C LEU A 107 8.23 10.28 14.24
N PRO A 108 9.32 10.17 15.03
CA PRO A 108 10.68 10.20 14.49
C PRO A 108 11.04 8.98 13.64
N LEU A 109 10.31 7.87 13.78
CA LEU A 109 10.64 6.57 13.19
C LEU A 109 9.97 6.32 11.84
N ILE A 110 8.99 7.13 11.44
CA ILE A 110 8.18 6.93 10.24
C ILE A 110 9.04 6.70 9.01
N LEU A 111 9.97 7.63 8.74
CA LEU A 111 10.84 7.53 7.57
C LEU A 111 11.92 6.45 7.74
N GLY A 112 12.36 6.20 8.97
CA GLY A 112 13.46 5.27 9.25
C GLY A 112 13.04 3.80 9.21
N ASP A 113 11.78 3.51 9.52
CA ASP A 113 11.29 2.14 9.74
C ASP A 113 10.01 1.80 8.97
N THR A 114 9.50 2.68 8.10
CA THR A 114 8.36 2.35 7.24
C THR A 114 8.81 2.05 5.81
N PHE A 115 8.38 0.89 5.31
CA PHE A 115 8.65 0.40 3.98
C PHE A 115 7.32 0.22 3.23
N ILE A 116 7.27 0.64 1.97
CA ILE A 116 6.06 0.55 1.16
C ILE A 116 6.31 -0.04 -0.23
N ALA A 117 5.31 -0.74 -0.73
CA ALA A 117 5.10 -0.99 -2.16
C ALA A 117 3.79 -0.30 -2.57
N SER A 118 3.84 0.47 -3.66
CA SER A 118 2.72 1.28 -4.14
C SER A 118 2.11 0.67 -5.40
N PHE A 119 0.79 0.68 -5.46
CA PHE A 119 0.01 0.18 -6.58
C PHE A 119 -1.01 1.25 -7.00
N SER A 120 -1.18 1.42 -8.30
CA SER A 120 -2.27 2.25 -8.83
C SER A 120 -3.47 1.38 -9.10
N GLU A 121 -4.69 1.86 -8.83
CA GLU A 121 -5.87 1.24 -9.42
C GLU A 121 -5.75 1.22 -10.94
N HIS A 122 -6.17 0.11 -11.55
CA HIS A 122 -6.23 -0.11 -12.99
C HIS A 122 -7.70 -0.33 -13.38
N PRO A 123 -8.43 0.76 -13.74
CA PRO A 123 -9.83 0.65 -14.13
C PRO A 123 -10.01 -0.19 -15.38
N ALA A 124 -11.08 -1.00 -15.44
CA ALA A 124 -11.44 -1.82 -16.60
C ALA A 124 -12.00 -0.99 -17.78
N THR A 125 -11.32 0.10 -18.13
CA THR A 125 -11.63 0.93 -19.29
C THR A 125 -10.75 0.51 -20.46
N GLN A 126 -11.26 0.65 -21.69
CA GLN A 126 -10.48 0.33 -22.89
C GLN A 126 -9.15 1.07 -22.92
N LYS A 127 -9.14 2.36 -22.56
CA LYS A 127 -7.94 3.19 -22.58
C LYS A 127 -6.88 2.71 -21.58
N GLU A 128 -7.26 2.45 -20.33
CA GLU A 128 -6.31 1.99 -19.32
C GLU A 128 -5.79 0.60 -19.67
N ASN A 129 -6.67 -0.28 -20.16
CA ASN A 129 -6.25 -1.59 -20.64
C ASN A 129 -5.24 -1.45 -21.78
N ASP A 130 -5.54 -0.70 -22.83
CA ASP A 130 -4.66 -0.59 -24.00
C ASP A 130 -3.32 0.06 -23.65
N TYR A 131 -3.34 1.13 -22.87
CA TYR A 131 -2.18 2.04 -22.75
C TYR A 131 -1.54 2.06 -21.36
N GLY A 132 -2.26 1.65 -20.32
CA GLY A 132 -1.93 2.02 -18.95
C GLY A 132 -1.98 3.54 -18.74
N ARG A 133 -1.41 3.99 -17.63
CA ARG A 133 -1.47 5.38 -17.19
C ARG A 133 -0.18 6.14 -17.49
N LEU A 134 -0.29 7.20 -18.29
CA LEU A 134 0.87 7.96 -18.78
C LEU A 134 1.69 8.64 -17.67
N SER A 135 1.04 9.16 -16.63
CA SER A 135 1.74 9.73 -15.46
C SER A 135 2.60 8.66 -14.77
N MET A 136 2.07 7.45 -14.61
CA MET A 136 2.75 6.33 -13.96
C MET A 136 3.94 5.84 -14.79
N TRP A 137 3.79 5.77 -16.12
CA TRP A 137 4.92 5.45 -17.00
C TRP A 137 6.07 6.45 -16.84
N ARG A 138 5.76 7.75 -16.72
CA ARG A 138 6.77 8.80 -16.55
C ARG A 138 7.44 8.75 -15.18
N ALA A 139 6.67 8.55 -14.12
CA ALA A 139 7.17 8.61 -12.75
C ALA A 139 7.91 7.32 -12.32
N TYR A 140 7.43 6.15 -12.76
CA TYR A 140 7.87 4.86 -12.23
C TYR A 140 8.37 3.88 -13.30
N GLY A 141 8.00 4.08 -14.56
CA GLY A 141 8.39 3.20 -15.67
C GLY A 141 9.65 3.64 -16.42
N ALA A 142 9.98 4.93 -16.46
CA ALA A 142 11.07 5.42 -17.30
C ALA A 142 12.46 4.90 -16.83
N PRO A 143 13.37 4.54 -17.76
CA PRO A 143 13.22 4.55 -19.23
C PRO A 143 12.66 3.24 -19.83
N ASN A 144 12.55 2.17 -19.06
CA ASN A 144 12.24 0.81 -19.53
C ASN A 144 11.12 0.20 -18.67
N GLY A 145 9.90 0.73 -18.83
CA GLY A 145 8.82 0.54 -17.86
C GLY A 145 8.01 -0.71 -18.07
N VAL A 146 7.65 -1.36 -16.98
CA VAL A 146 6.74 -2.50 -16.94
C VAL A 146 5.64 -2.21 -15.93
N ALA A 147 4.41 -2.62 -16.21
CA ALA A 147 3.35 -2.68 -15.23
C ALA A 147 2.90 -4.12 -15.05
N LEU A 148 2.97 -4.64 -13.82
CA LEU A 148 2.35 -5.91 -13.48
C LEU A 148 0.88 -5.64 -13.11
N ILE A 149 -0.05 -6.17 -13.89
CA ILE A 149 -1.48 -6.09 -13.58
C ILE A 149 -1.81 -7.21 -12.60
N LEU A 150 -2.25 -6.81 -11.42
CA LEU A 150 -2.40 -7.67 -10.27
C LEU A 150 -3.86 -8.07 -10.03
N ASN A 151 -4.03 -9.30 -9.56
CA ASN A 151 -5.27 -9.79 -9.01
C ASN A 151 -5.54 -9.16 -7.63
N PRO A 152 -6.56 -8.31 -7.49
CA PRO A 152 -6.86 -7.69 -6.20
C PRO A 152 -7.22 -8.72 -5.12
N ASP A 153 -7.84 -9.84 -5.47
CA ASP A 153 -8.21 -10.86 -4.48
C ASP A 153 -7.00 -11.56 -3.88
N ALA A 154 -5.86 -11.59 -4.59
CA ALA A 154 -4.61 -12.13 -4.08
C ALA A 154 -3.87 -11.14 -3.15
N ILE A 155 -4.06 -9.84 -3.34
CA ILE A 155 -3.33 -8.79 -2.62
C ILE A 155 -4.11 -8.16 -1.45
N PHE A 156 -5.44 -8.21 -1.48
CA PHE A 156 -6.29 -7.72 -0.36
C PHE A 156 -6.54 -8.79 0.71
N GLN A 157 -5.71 -9.82 0.75
CA GLN A 157 -5.82 -10.88 1.76
C GLN A 157 -5.31 -10.40 3.11
N ASP A 158 -5.79 -11.06 4.16
CA ASP A 158 -5.21 -10.88 5.48
C ASP A 158 -3.83 -11.54 5.48
N TYR A 159 -2.79 -10.73 5.55
CA TYR A 159 -1.42 -11.20 5.68
C TYR A 159 -1.11 -11.69 7.12
N GLY A 160 -2.12 -11.82 8.00
CA GLY A 160 -1.95 -12.30 9.37
C GLY A 160 -0.96 -11.46 10.17
N ASN A 161 -0.10 -12.12 10.95
CA ASN A 161 0.94 -11.46 11.77
C ASN A 161 2.21 -11.07 10.96
N THR A 162 2.11 -10.94 9.64
CA THR A 162 3.23 -10.46 8.80
C THR A 162 3.66 -9.03 9.09
N GLY A 163 2.87 -8.25 9.84
CA GLY A 163 3.12 -6.82 10.00
C GLY A 163 3.03 -6.03 8.68
N ALA A 164 2.55 -6.66 7.60
CA ALA A 164 2.30 -6.02 6.31
C ALA A 164 0.79 -5.80 6.15
N TYR A 165 0.40 -4.59 5.71
CA TYR A 165 -1.00 -4.23 5.53
C TYR A 165 -1.18 -3.37 4.30
N ILE A 166 -2.25 -3.63 3.54
CA ILE A 166 -2.60 -2.84 2.38
C ILE A 166 -3.65 -1.80 2.73
N SER A 167 -3.35 -0.52 2.50
CA SER A 167 -4.26 0.60 2.72
C SER A 167 -4.43 1.41 1.44
N SER A 168 -5.59 2.04 1.29
CA SER A 168 -5.76 3.05 0.26
C SER A 168 -5.02 4.32 0.67
N VAL A 169 -4.52 5.04 -0.33
CA VAL A 169 -4.05 6.42 -0.15
C VAL A 169 -5.25 7.37 -0.24
N GLU A 170 -5.32 8.28 0.71
CA GLU A 170 -6.33 9.32 0.83
C GLU A 170 -5.71 10.66 0.45
N TYR A 171 -6.39 11.37 -0.46
CA TYR A 171 -5.92 12.63 -1.03
C TYR A 171 -6.66 13.77 -0.35
N MET A 172 -6.10 14.29 0.74
CA MET A 172 -6.81 15.17 1.66
C MET A 172 -6.05 16.46 1.93
N ASP A 173 -6.79 17.54 2.14
CA ASP A 173 -6.29 18.76 2.79
C ASP A 173 -6.45 18.73 4.32
N ASP A 174 -6.00 19.80 4.99
CA ASP A 174 -6.10 19.93 6.44
C ASP A 174 -7.54 19.80 6.97
N THR A 175 -8.54 20.31 6.24
CA THR A 175 -9.96 20.31 6.66
C THR A 175 -10.53 18.90 6.53
N GLU A 176 -10.20 18.19 5.46
CA GLU A 176 -10.66 16.82 5.22
C GLU A 176 -10.06 15.84 6.26
N VAL A 177 -8.80 16.04 6.66
CA VAL A 177 -8.21 15.25 7.76
C VAL A 177 -8.93 15.52 9.09
N ASP A 178 -9.28 16.77 9.39
CA ASP A 178 -10.05 17.12 10.59
C ASP A 178 -11.43 16.43 10.60
N GLN A 179 -12.10 16.41 9.45
CA GLN A 179 -13.39 15.72 9.29
C GLN A 179 -13.23 14.20 9.48
N ALA A 180 -12.13 13.61 9.02
CA ALA A 180 -11.85 12.19 9.24
C ALA A 180 -11.70 11.86 10.74
N PHE A 181 -11.03 12.71 11.53
CA PHE A 181 -10.96 12.54 12.99
C PHE A 181 -12.35 12.58 13.65
N LEU A 182 -13.22 13.51 13.23
CA LEU A 182 -14.59 13.60 13.74
C LEU A 182 -15.43 12.38 13.34
N GLU A 183 -15.27 11.89 12.10
CA GLU A 183 -15.95 10.68 11.65
C GLU A 183 -15.54 9.47 12.50
N ILE A 184 -14.24 9.28 12.71
CA ILE A 184 -13.71 8.17 13.53
C ILE A 184 -14.20 8.30 14.98
N ALA A 185 -14.17 9.50 15.57
CA ALA A 185 -14.70 9.75 16.92
C ALA A 185 -16.18 9.35 17.05
N ASN A 186 -16.99 9.72 16.06
CA ASN A 186 -18.40 9.35 16.00
C ASN A 186 -18.61 7.84 15.84
N ASN A 187 -17.77 7.19 15.03
CA ASN A 187 -17.83 5.74 14.85
C ASN A 187 -17.45 5.01 16.15
N ILE A 188 -16.44 5.47 16.88
CA ILE A 188 -16.05 4.93 18.19
C ILE A 188 -17.22 5.01 19.16
N ARG A 189 -17.84 6.19 19.30
CA ARG A 189 -18.99 6.38 20.22
C ARG A 189 -20.18 5.50 19.87
N LYS A 190 -20.56 5.44 18.58
CA LYS A 190 -21.66 4.59 18.10
C LYS A 190 -21.41 3.10 18.39
N ASN A 191 -20.15 2.69 18.35
CA ASN A 191 -19.73 1.29 18.56
C ASN A 191 -19.12 1.04 19.94
N LYS A 192 -19.30 1.95 20.92
CA LYS A 192 -18.66 1.86 22.24
C LYS A 192 -18.86 0.50 22.92
N LYS A 193 -20.09 -0.04 22.93
CA LYS A 193 -20.38 -1.35 23.54
C LYS A 193 -19.65 -2.51 22.85
N LEU A 194 -19.52 -2.45 21.53
CA LEU A 194 -18.77 -3.42 20.75
C LEU A 194 -17.27 -3.29 21.06
N LEU A 195 -16.73 -2.07 21.08
CA LEU A 195 -15.33 -1.82 21.42
C LEU A 195 -14.98 -2.33 22.82
N GLN A 196 -15.87 -2.10 23.80
CA GLN A 196 -15.73 -2.58 25.17
C GLN A 196 -15.86 -4.10 25.34
N SER A 197 -16.24 -4.83 24.28
CA SER A 197 -16.24 -6.30 24.30
C SER A 197 -14.89 -6.91 23.91
N PHE A 198 -13.95 -6.09 23.42
CA PHE A 198 -12.59 -6.50 23.08
C PHE A 198 -11.61 -6.20 24.21
N ASP A 199 -10.41 -6.78 24.13
CA ASP A 199 -9.33 -6.45 25.05
C ASP A 199 -8.87 -4.99 24.84
N ARG A 200 -8.54 -4.31 25.94
CA ARG A 200 -8.14 -2.90 25.91
C ARG A 200 -6.87 -2.70 25.08
N ASP A 201 -5.90 -3.61 25.22
CA ASP A 201 -4.63 -3.50 24.51
C ASP A 201 -4.84 -3.75 23.02
N GLU A 202 -5.77 -4.63 22.63
CA GLU A 202 -6.15 -4.80 21.21
C GLU A 202 -6.67 -3.50 20.61
N ILE A 203 -7.56 -2.77 21.32
CA ILE A 203 -8.09 -1.48 20.85
C ILE A 203 -6.99 -0.41 20.81
N ARG A 204 -6.09 -0.40 21.80
CA ARG A 204 -4.92 0.49 21.79
C ARG A 204 -4.08 0.26 20.53
N GLU A 205 -3.64 -0.98 20.31
CA GLU A 205 -2.79 -1.32 19.16
C GLU A 205 -3.50 -1.05 17.82
N PHE A 206 -4.80 -1.33 17.73
CA PHE A 206 -5.57 -1.06 16.52
C PHE A 206 -5.71 0.43 16.23
N SER A 207 -5.99 1.25 17.25
CA SER A 207 -6.09 2.70 17.11
C SER A 207 -4.75 3.32 16.70
N PHE A 208 -3.65 2.85 17.30
CA PHE A 208 -2.31 3.30 16.94
C PHE A 208 -1.90 2.84 15.54
N ARG A 209 -2.29 1.63 15.14
CA ARG A 209 -2.13 1.15 13.76
C ARG A 209 -2.83 2.06 12.75
N ALA A 210 -4.03 2.55 13.05
CA ALA A 210 -4.73 3.50 12.20
C ALA A 210 -3.95 4.81 12.03
N LEU A 211 -3.38 5.34 13.10
CA LEU A 211 -2.51 6.53 13.04
C LEU A 211 -1.29 6.29 12.14
N ARG A 212 -0.60 5.15 12.31
CA ARG A 212 0.59 4.83 11.52
C ARG A 212 0.31 4.78 10.03
N TYR A 213 -0.79 4.14 9.63
CA TYR A 213 -1.17 4.05 8.23
C TYR A 213 -1.63 5.38 7.68
N ALA A 214 -2.39 6.18 8.44
CA ALA A 214 -2.74 7.53 8.00
C ALA A 214 -1.50 8.37 7.69
N ALA A 215 -0.43 8.25 8.49
CA ALA A 215 0.78 9.05 8.29
C ALA A 215 1.47 8.77 6.95
N VAL A 216 1.40 7.53 6.46
CA VAL A 216 2.03 7.11 5.20
C VAL A 216 1.04 6.90 4.06
N CYS A 217 -0.25 7.11 4.27
CA CYS A 217 -1.29 6.98 3.26
C CYS A 217 -2.08 8.28 3.05
N LEU A 218 -1.69 9.39 3.67
CA LEU A 218 -2.18 10.72 3.30
C LEU A 218 -1.27 11.32 2.21
N LYS A 219 -1.87 11.86 1.16
CA LYS A 219 -1.15 12.50 0.05
C LYS A 219 -1.85 13.81 -0.33
N HIS A 220 -1.09 14.73 -0.93
CA HIS A 220 -1.65 16.01 -1.36
C HIS A 220 -2.74 15.81 -2.44
N PRO A 221 -3.85 16.59 -2.44
CA PRO A 221 -4.97 16.43 -3.39
C PRO A 221 -4.58 16.42 -4.88
N ALA A 222 -3.49 17.10 -5.24
CA ALA A 222 -2.96 17.12 -6.60
C ALA A 222 -2.56 15.74 -7.16
N PHE A 223 -2.32 14.75 -6.30
CA PHE A 223 -1.93 13.39 -6.69
C PHE A 223 -3.12 12.42 -6.84
N HIS A 224 -4.37 12.89 -6.75
CA HIS A 224 -5.55 12.01 -6.84
C HIS A 224 -5.61 11.16 -8.11
N GLU A 225 -4.93 11.58 -9.18
CA GLU A 225 -4.83 10.84 -10.43
C GLU A 225 -4.12 9.48 -10.28
N GLU A 226 -3.29 9.29 -9.24
CA GLU A 226 -2.55 8.04 -9.06
C GLU A 226 -3.43 6.87 -8.55
N LEU A 227 -4.57 7.16 -7.94
CA LEU A 227 -5.48 6.17 -7.37
C LEU A 227 -4.73 5.10 -6.56
N GLU A 228 -3.90 5.55 -5.62
CA GLU A 228 -2.86 4.73 -5.01
C GLU A 228 -3.39 3.85 -3.86
N TRP A 229 -2.81 2.65 -3.77
CA TRP A 229 -2.86 1.72 -2.66
C TRP A 229 -1.44 1.39 -2.22
N ARG A 230 -1.18 1.35 -0.92
CA ARG A 230 0.14 1.05 -0.34
C ARG A 230 0.08 -0.22 0.47
N LEU A 231 0.91 -1.19 0.13
CA LEU A 231 1.30 -2.25 1.05
C LEU A 231 2.41 -1.69 1.95
N VAL A 232 2.13 -1.59 3.24
CA VAL A 232 2.98 -0.97 4.25
C VAL A 232 3.52 -2.05 5.17
N ALA A 233 4.81 -2.03 5.46
CA ALA A 233 5.46 -2.87 6.47
C ALA A 233 6.49 -2.06 7.27
N SER A 234 6.89 -2.61 8.42
CA SER A 234 7.91 -2.03 9.29
C SER A 234 8.79 -3.13 9.88
N THR A 235 10.07 -2.85 10.10
CA THR A 235 10.99 -3.84 10.67
C THR A 235 10.75 -4.05 12.16
N SER A 236 10.37 -2.99 12.90
CA SER A 236 10.14 -3.06 14.35
C SER A 236 8.85 -3.76 14.75
N LEU A 237 7.88 -3.84 13.84
CA LEU A 237 6.55 -4.43 14.08
C LEU A 237 6.43 -5.88 13.57
N TYR A 238 7.52 -6.39 13.02
CA TYR A 238 7.55 -7.66 12.34
C TYR A 238 7.81 -8.83 13.31
N THR A 239 7.02 -9.90 13.20
CA THR A 239 7.19 -11.12 14.01
C THR A 239 7.12 -12.43 13.22
N GLY A 240 6.98 -12.40 11.89
CA GLY A 240 6.78 -13.58 11.04
C GLY A 240 8.03 -14.08 10.28
N ASN A 241 7.85 -14.95 9.28
CA ASN A 241 8.90 -15.33 8.30
C ASN A 241 8.60 -14.92 6.83
N LEU A 242 7.40 -14.40 6.56
CA LEU A 242 6.93 -13.99 5.24
C LEU A 242 7.58 -12.71 4.66
N VAL A 243 8.22 -11.88 5.48
CA VAL A 243 8.89 -10.64 5.07
C VAL A 243 10.34 -10.76 5.49
N THR A 244 11.25 -10.66 4.53
CA THR A 244 12.69 -10.76 4.76
C THR A 244 13.38 -9.46 4.43
N GLN A 245 14.55 -9.24 5.02
CA GLN A 245 15.39 -8.08 4.76
C GLN A 245 16.45 -8.43 3.72
N SER A 246 16.73 -7.52 2.79
CA SER A 246 17.87 -7.64 1.88
C SER A 246 18.42 -6.28 1.50
N ILE A 247 19.71 -6.22 1.14
CA ILE A 247 20.31 -5.03 0.54
C ILE A 247 20.23 -5.14 -0.97
N GLU A 248 19.62 -4.14 -1.61
CA GLU A 248 19.45 -4.09 -3.07
C GLU A 248 19.95 -2.76 -3.63
N SER A 249 20.58 -2.80 -4.80
CA SER A 249 21.02 -1.59 -5.48
C SER A 249 19.88 -1.03 -6.34
N ILE A 250 19.39 0.16 -6.00
CA ILE A 250 18.32 0.85 -6.73
C ILE A 250 18.87 2.18 -7.20
N GLY A 251 18.92 2.38 -8.53
CA GLY A 251 19.54 3.57 -9.11
C GLY A 251 21.03 3.71 -8.78
N GLY A 252 21.73 2.61 -8.53
CA GLY A 252 23.14 2.60 -8.11
C GLY A 252 23.38 2.84 -6.61
N VAL A 253 22.31 3.01 -5.82
CA VAL A 253 22.40 3.22 -4.37
C VAL A 253 21.97 1.96 -3.62
N PRO A 254 22.87 1.31 -2.84
CA PRO A 254 22.50 0.20 -1.96
C PRO A 254 21.50 0.66 -0.90
N GLN A 255 20.37 -0.04 -0.80
CA GLN A 255 19.28 0.27 0.12
C GLN A 255 18.82 -1.01 0.82
N LEU A 256 18.49 -0.91 2.11
CA LEU A 256 17.70 -1.94 2.77
C LEU A 256 16.30 -1.96 2.13
N VAL A 257 15.84 -3.13 1.74
CA VAL A 257 14.48 -3.37 1.27
C VAL A 257 13.86 -4.52 2.05
N LEU A 258 12.53 -4.49 2.17
CA LEU A 258 11.76 -5.62 2.67
C LEU A 258 11.19 -6.41 1.49
N LYS A 259 11.20 -7.73 1.60
CA LYS A 259 10.72 -8.66 0.57
C LYS A 259 9.61 -9.53 1.14
N LEU A 260 8.37 -9.28 0.73
CA LEU A 260 7.22 -10.13 1.04
C LEU A 260 7.25 -11.35 0.12
N SER A 261 7.35 -12.54 0.70
CA SER A 261 7.38 -13.82 -0.02
C SER A 261 6.02 -14.16 -0.63
N LEU A 262 6.03 -14.52 -1.92
CA LEU A 262 4.90 -15.06 -2.67
C LEU A 262 5.01 -16.58 -2.84
N GLN A 263 5.92 -17.24 -2.10
CA GLN A 263 6.17 -18.68 -2.21
C GLN A 263 5.50 -19.50 -1.11
N ALA A 264 4.69 -18.88 -0.23
CA ALA A 264 4.11 -19.59 0.89
C ALA A 264 3.17 -20.69 0.37
N ALA A 265 3.57 -21.94 0.59
CA ALA A 265 2.99 -23.15 -0.01
C ALA A 265 1.49 -23.37 0.26
N ASN A 266 0.88 -22.58 1.15
CA ASN A 266 -0.52 -22.70 1.59
C ASN A 266 -1.30 -21.38 1.49
N SER A 267 -0.78 -20.33 0.84
CA SER A 267 -1.51 -19.07 0.65
C SER A 267 -1.92 -18.84 -0.79
N ASP A 268 -3.12 -18.30 -0.99
CA ASP A 268 -3.58 -17.80 -2.28
C ASP A 268 -2.70 -16.64 -2.81
N LEU A 269 -1.93 -16.00 -1.93
CA LEU A 269 -0.83 -15.10 -2.25
C LEU A 269 0.36 -15.88 -2.83
N ASN A 270 0.25 -16.25 -4.10
CA ASN A 270 1.39 -16.71 -4.91
C ASN A 270 1.48 -15.92 -6.20
N LEU A 271 2.67 -15.91 -6.81
CA LEU A 271 2.95 -15.08 -7.97
C LEU A 271 2.00 -15.36 -9.16
N LYS A 272 1.63 -16.63 -9.39
CA LYS A 272 0.75 -17.02 -10.51
C LYS A 272 -0.70 -16.57 -10.30
N ASN A 273 -1.17 -16.58 -9.06
CA ASN A 273 -2.49 -16.05 -8.69
C ASN A 273 -2.50 -14.52 -8.65
N LEU A 274 -1.35 -13.91 -8.35
CA LEU A 274 -1.20 -12.47 -8.21
C LEU A 274 -1.07 -11.77 -9.56
N VAL A 275 -0.22 -12.23 -10.48
CA VAL A 275 0.04 -11.53 -11.75
C VAL A 275 -0.91 -12.04 -12.83
N LYS A 276 -1.79 -11.15 -13.32
CA LYS A 276 -2.76 -11.43 -14.41
C LYS A 276 -2.21 -11.11 -15.80
N GLU A 277 -1.52 -9.98 -15.94
CA GLU A 277 -0.98 -9.50 -17.21
C GLU A 277 0.28 -8.66 -16.94
N VAL A 278 1.15 -8.57 -17.93
CA VAL A 278 2.34 -7.72 -17.92
C VAL A 278 2.24 -6.73 -19.07
N LEU A 279 2.19 -5.44 -18.75
CA LEU A 279 2.24 -4.38 -19.75
C LEU A 279 3.67 -3.88 -19.92
N LEU A 280 4.14 -3.86 -21.16
CA LEU A 280 5.39 -3.23 -21.54
C LEU A 280 5.12 -1.82 -22.04
N GLY A 281 5.57 -0.83 -21.26
CA GLY A 281 5.47 0.58 -21.59
C GLY A 281 6.47 1.03 -22.66
N PRO A 282 6.54 2.35 -22.93
CA PRO A 282 7.56 2.92 -23.81
C PRO A 282 8.97 2.54 -23.36
N CYS A 283 9.76 1.98 -24.26
CA CYS A 283 11.15 1.62 -24.01
C CYS A 283 11.94 1.55 -25.32
N ALA A 284 13.27 1.61 -25.22
CA ALA A 284 14.15 1.61 -26.39
C ALA A 284 14.32 0.21 -27.02
N TYR A 285 14.16 -0.84 -26.23
CA TYR A 285 14.47 -2.23 -26.62
C TYR A 285 13.34 -3.20 -26.24
N PRO A 286 12.12 -3.04 -26.78
CA PRO A 286 10.97 -3.80 -26.32
C PRO A 286 11.13 -5.31 -26.52
N GLU A 287 11.71 -5.76 -27.64
CA GLU A 287 11.93 -7.18 -27.93
C GLU A 287 12.89 -7.85 -26.94
N VAL A 288 13.85 -7.09 -26.40
CA VAL A 288 14.83 -7.59 -25.43
C VAL A 288 14.19 -7.74 -24.05
N ILE A 289 13.43 -6.72 -23.65
CA ILE A 289 12.72 -6.71 -22.35
C ILE A 289 11.65 -7.81 -22.31
N GLU A 290 10.89 -7.99 -23.38
CA GLU A 290 9.91 -9.09 -23.48
C GLU A 290 10.54 -10.45 -23.28
N ARG A 291 11.66 -10.74 -23.97
CA ARG A 291 12.34 -12.03 -23.81
C ARG A 291 12.82 -12.26 -22.37
N ALA A 292 13.36 -11.22 -21.73
CA ALA A 292 13.79 -11.30 -20.33
C ALA A 292 12.61 -11.57 -19.39
N LEU A 293 11.47 -10.89 -19.60
CA LEU A 293 10.25 -11.13 -18.84
C LEU A 293 9.71 -12.55 -19.06
N TRP A 294 9.65 -13.01 -20.31
CA TRP A 294 9.17 -14.35 -20.64
C TRP A 294 10.03 -15.44 -19.99
N GLU A 295 11.35 -15.31 -20.07
CA GLU A 295 12.28 -16.23 -19.43
C GLU A 295 12.08 -16.26 -17.90
N ALA A 296 11.97 -15.09 -17.26
CA ALA A 296 11.70 -14.98 -15.83
C ALA A 296 10.36 -15.63 -15.45
N MET A 297 9.30 -15.36 -16.21
CA MET A 297 7.98 -15.94 -16.00
C MET A 297 7.98 -17.46 -16.23
N THR A 298 8.64 -17.97 -17.27
CA THR A 298 8.78 -19.42 -17.49
C THR A 298 9.49 -20.09 -16.31
N LYS A 299 10.57 -19.50 -15.79
CA LYS A 299 11.27 -20.01 -14.59
C LYS A 299 10.40 -19.97 -13.33
N ALA A 300 9.54 -18.95 -13.20
CA ALA A 300 8.54 -18.87 -12.15
C ALA A 300 7.33 -19.80 -12.38
N GLY A 301 7.32 -20.56 -13.48
CA GLY A 301 6.35 -21.61 -13.79
C GLY A 301 5.09 -21.13 -14.51
N PHE A 302 5.09 -19.95 -15.13
CA PHE A 302 4.00 -19.54 -16.01
C PHE A 302 4.03 -20.35 -17.32
N GLU A 303 2.87 -20.84 -17.76
CA GLU A 303 2.77 -21.74 -18.92
C GLU A 303 2.88 -21.01 -20.27
N ASN A 304 2.32 -19.79 -20.37
CA ASN A 304 2.34 -19.01 -21.62
C ASN A 304 2.64 -17.52 -21.36
N PRO A 305 3.88 -17.15 -21.01
CA PRO A 305 4.26 -15.77 -20.73
C PRO A 305 3.97 -14.79 -21.87
N GLN A 306 4.06 -15.26 -23.13
CA GLN A 306 3.83 -14.46 -24.32
C GLN A 306 2.37 -13.98 -24.38
N ALA A 307 1.41 -14.85 -24.11
CA ALA A 307 -0.01 -14.48 -24.09
C ALA A 307 -0.38 -13.55 -22.90
N MET A 308 0.44 -13.53 -21.86
CA MET A 308 0.25 -12.67 -20.68
C MET A 308 0.98 -11.32 -20.80
N THR A 309 1.79 -11.12 -21.85
CA THR A 309 2.60 -9.91 -22.01
C THR A 309 2.12 -9.11 -23.21
N ARG A 310 1.96 -7.80 -23.04
CA ARG A 310 1.52 -6.92 -24.13
C ARG A 310 2.23 -5.58 -24.13
N ARG A 311 2.60 -5.10 -25.33
CA ARG A 311 3.10 -3.74 -25.54
C ARG A 311 1.95 -2.74 -25.53
N THR A 312 2.14 -1.62 -24.83
CA THR A 312 1.15 -0.52 -24.84
C THR A 312 1.22 0.34 -26.09
N ASN A 313 2.27 0.19 -26.91
CA ASN A 313 2.51 0.96 -28.14
C ASN A 313 2.49 2.49 -27.96
N ILE A 314 2.64 2.98 -26.73
CA ILE A 314 2.83 4.40 -26.47
C ILE A 314 4.20 4.79 -27.07
N PRO A 315 4.28 5.85 -27.91
CA PRO A 315 5.54 6.28 -28.49
C PRO A 315 6.57 6.68 -27.43
N LEU A 316 7.79 6.17 -27.56
CA LEU A 316 8.92 6.59 -26.72
C LEU A 316 9.28 8.04 -27.03
N ARG A 317 9.35 8.89 -26.00
CA ARG A 317 9.85 10.27 -26.13
C ARG A 317 11.32 10.31 -25.67
N PRO A 318 12.31 10.53 -26.55
CA PRO A 318 13.73 10.35 -26.23
C PRO A 318 14.35 11.25 -25.14
N ASN A 319 13.59 12.18 -24.52
CA ASN A 319 14.14 13.26 -23.69
C ASN A 319 13.37 13.54 -22.38
N GLN A 320 12.61 12.59 -21.83
CA GLN A 320 12.09 12.74 -20.46
C GLN A 320 13.11 12.14 -19.48
N ARG A 321 13.99 13.00 -18.94
CA ARG A 321 14.73 12.76 -17.70
C ARG A 321 13.98 13.42 -16.55
#